data_AF-A0AAX2LX48-F1
#
_entry.id   AF-A0AAX2LX48-F1
#
_cell.length_a   1.000
_cell.length_b   1.000
_cell.length_c   1.000
_cell.angle_alpha   90.00
_cell.angle_beta   90.00
_cell.angle_gamma   90.00
#
_symmetry.space_group_name_H-M   'P 1'
#
loop_
_entity.id
_entity.type
_entity.pdbx_description
1 polymer ?
#
loop_
_entity_poly.entity_id
_entity_poly.type
_entity_poly.pdbx_seq_one_letter_code
_entity_poly.pdbx_strand_id
1 'polypeptide(L)'
;MNKMLIAAAASSVLLLAGCASGPDEATTMKLDELSNQVSQLSDEVASLKSDHAAVMSKLNATSDAAMAAQEEAARANERIDNIAQSYTK
;
A
#
# COMPACT_ATOMS: atom_id res chain seq x y z
N MET A 1 -1.05 -7.68 -16.78
CA MET A 1 -2.08 -7.16 -17.70
C MET A 1 -3.38 -7.10 -16.91
N ASN A 2 -3.88 -5.91 -16.57
CA ASN A 2 -5.24 -5.72 -16.00
C ASN A 2 -5.76 -4.26 -16.10
N LYS A 3 -5.13 -3.41 -16.92
CA LYS A 3 -5.49 -1.99 -17.06
C LYS A 3 -6.72 -1.74 -17.94
N MET A 4 -7.22 -2.79 -18.61
CA MET A 4 -8.35 -2.71 -19.54
C MET A 4 -9.72 -2.90 -18.86
N LEU A 5 -9.76 -3.42 -17.63
CA LEU A 5 -11.04 -3.63 -16.93
C LEU A 5 -11.59 -2.35 -16.30
N ILE A 6 -10.72 -1.45 -15.85
CA ILE A 6 -11.14 -0.18 -15.21
C ILE A 6 -11.65 0.83 -16.26
N ALA A 7 -11.16 0.77 -17.50
CA ALA A 7 -11.59 1.67 -18.57
C ALA A 7 -12.98 1.32 -19.16
N ALA A 8 -13.45 0.08 -19.00
CA ALA A 8 -14.73 -0.37 -19.54
C ALA A 8 -15.94 -0.05 -18.63
N ALA A 9 -15.70 0.33 -17.36
CA ALA A 9 -16.78 0.64 -16.42
C ALA A 9 -17.36 2.07 -16.61
N ALA A 10 -16.67 2.95 -17.33
CA ALA A 10 -17.11 4.33 -17.53
C ALA A 10 -18.00 4.55 -18.78
N SER A 11 -18.12 3.56 -19.67
CA SER A 11 -18.83 3.71 -20.95
C SER A 11 -20.30 3.27 -20.96
N SER A 12 -20.84 2.78 -19.83
CA SER A 12 -22.22 2.25 -19.79
C SER A 12 -23.32 3.27 -19.43
N VAL A 13 -22.98 4.53 -19.14
CA VAL A 13 -23.98 5.56 -18.74
C VAL A 13 -24.68 6.23 -19.95
N LEU A 14 -24.31 5.87 -21.19
CA LEU A 14 -24.71 6.61 -22.39
C LEU A 14 -25.90 6.03 -23.18
N LEU A 15 -26.72 5.12 -22.65
CA LEU A 15 -27.78 4.48 -23.45
C LEU A 15 -29.19 4.36 -22.82
N LEU A 16 -29.62 5.24 -21.91
CA LEU A 16 -31.04 5.30 -21.55
C LEU A 16 -31.62 6.72 -21.59
N ALA A 17 -31.59 7.33 -22.78
CA ALA A 17 -32.56 8.37 -23.11
C ALA A 17 -33.91 7.69 -23.45
N GLY A 18 -34.83 7.64 -22.47
CA GLY A 18 -36.27 7.48 -22.72
C GLY A 18 -36.94 6.22 -22.14
N CYS A 19 -37.70 6.39 -21.04
CA CYS A 19 -39.11 5.98 -20.85
C CYS A 19 -39.42 5.70 -19.37
N ALA A 20 -40.15 6.61 -18.71
CA ALA A 20 -41.07 6.55 -17.55
C ALA A 20 -41.30 5.30 -16.66
N SER A 21 -40.45 4.27 -16.66
CA SER A 21 -40.52 3.12 -15.75
C SER A 21 -39.18 3.03 -15.04
N GLY A 22 -39.20 2.81 -13.71
CA GLY A 22 -37.99 2.70 -12.90
C GLY A 22 -37.04 1.59 -13.39
N PRO A 23 -35.86 1.45 -12.76
CA PRO A 23 -34.93 0.37 -13.07
C PRO A 23 -35.67 -0.97 -13.07
N ASP A 24 -35.49 -1.77 -14.13
CA ASP A 24 -36.02 -3.13 -14.11
C ASP A 24 -35.30 -3.98 -13.03
N GLU A 25 -35.89 -5.11 -12.67
CA GLU A 25 -35.39 -5.97 -11.60
C GLU A 25 -33.95 -6.45 -11.87
N ALA A 26 -33.62 -6.72 -13.13
CA ALA A 26 -32.27 -7.09 -13.54
C ALA A 26 -31.24 -5.96 -13.37
N THR A 27 -31.65 -4.72 -13.61
CA THR A 27 -30.83 -3.51 -13.41
C THR A 27 -30.63 -3.25 -11.92
N THR A 28 -31.67 -3.44 -11.09
CA THR A 28 -31.60 -3.30 -9.63
C THR A 28 -30.64 -4.32 -9.02
N MET A 29 -30.75 -5.60 -9.42
CA MET A 29 -29.83 -6.65 -8.96
C MET A 29 -28.37 -6.36 -9.31
N LYS A 30 -28.10 -5.82 -10.51
CA LYS A 30 -26.74 -5.42 -10.90
C LYS A 30 -26.22 -4.24 -10.08
N LEU A 31 -27.08 -3.29 -9.74
CA LEU A 31 -26.70 -2.16 -8.88
C LEU A 31 -26.36 -2.61 -7.46
N ASP A 32 -27.14 -3.54 -6.90
CA ASP A 32 -26.88 -4.10 -5.57
C ASP A 32 -25.54 -4.86 -5.55
N GLU A 33 -25.28 -5.68 -6.57
CA GLU A 33 -24.02 -6.39 -6.72
C GLU A 33 -22.83 -5.42 -6.86
N LEU A 34 -22.97 -4.37 -7.67
CA LEU A 34 -21.94 -3.36 -7.83
C LEU A 34 -21.68 -2.60 -6.52
N SER A 35 -22.74 -2.29 -5.77
CA SER A 35 -22.66 -1.64 -4.45
C SER A 35 -21.90 -2.51 -3.45
N ASN A 36 -22.17 -3.82 -3.44
CA ASN A 36 -21.47 -4.77 -2.59
C ASN A 36 -19.98 -4.86 -2.96
N GLN A 37 -19.66 -4.95 -4.25
CA GLN A 37 -18.27 -4.96 -4.71
C GLN A 37 -17.52 -3.67 -4.36
N VAL A 38 -18.17 -2.50 -4.49
CA VAL A 38 -17.58 -1.22 -4.10
C VAL A 38 -17.34 -1.16 -2.59
N SER A 39 -18.28 -1.66 -1.78
CA SER A 39 -18.09 -1.73 -0.32
C SER A 39 -16.90 -2.61 0.04
N GLN A 40 -16.81 -3.81 -0.55
CA GLN A 40 -15.68 -4.72 -0.32
C GLN A 40 -14.34 -4.11 -0.75
N LEU A 41 -14.29 -3.49 -1.93
CA LEU A 41 -13.09 -2.79 -2.41
C LEU A 41 -12.70 -1.63 -1.49
N SER A 42 -13.68 -0.89 -0.96
CA SER A 42 -13.42 0.18 -0.01
C SER A 42 -12.78 -0.34 1.28
N ASP A 43 -13.27 -1.47 1.79
CA ASP A 43 -12.72 -2.12 2.98
C ASP A 43 -11.31 -2.67 2.73
N GLU A 44 -11.08 -3.30 1.58
CA GLU A 44 -9.75 -3.78 1.17
C GLU A 44 -8.75 -2.63 1.03
N VAL A 45 -9.15 -1.50 0.44
CA VAL A 45 -8.31 -0.31 0.32
C VAL A 45 -7.99 0.28 1.69
N ALA A 46 -8.95 0.30 2.62
CA ALA A 46 -8.72 0.75 3.99
C ALA A 46 -7.72 -0.14 4.71
N SER A 47 -7.86 -1.47 4.59
CA SER A 47 -6.90 -2.45 5.14
C SER A 47 -5.51 -2.27 4.53
N LEU A 48 -5.41 -2.16 3.20
CA LEU A 48 -4.15 -2.01 2.50
C LEU A 48 -3.41 -0.72 2.91
N LYS A 49 -4.14 0.38 3.12
CA LYS A 49 -3.56 1.62 3.63
C LYS A 49 -3.00 1.47 5.04
N SER A 50 -3.72 0.75 5.91
CA SER A 50 -3.27 0.45 7.27
C SER A 50 -2.00 -0.39 7.26
N ASP A 51 -1.96 -1.46 6.48
CA ASP A 51 -0.80 -2.34 6.35
C ASP A 51 0.41 -1.57 5.77
N HIS A 52 0.19 -0.73 4.77
CA HIS A 52 1.22 0.11 4.20
C HIS A 52 1.82 1.08 5.23
N ALA A 53 0.99 1.70 6.09
CA ALA A 53 1.48 2.57 7.16
C ALA A 53 2.31 1.78 8.19
N ALA A 54 1.88 0.58 8.56
CA ALA A 54 2.61 -0.29 9.48
C ALA A 54 3.98 -0.73 8.91
N VAL A 55 4.01 -1.10 7.62
CA VAL A 55 5.26 -1.45 6.92
C VAL A 55 6.22 -0.26 6.87
N MET A 56 5.74 0.94 6.55
CA MET A 56 6.58 2.14 6.54
C MET A 56 7.16 2.47 7.91
N SER A 57 6.37 2.31 8.98
CA SER A 57 6.88 2.47 10.35
C SER A 57 7.98 1.46 10.69
N LYS A 58 7.79 0.19 10.33
CA LYS A 58 8.79 -0.87 10.52
C LYS A 58 10.07 -0.61 9.74
N LEU A 59 9.94 -0.11 8.50
CA LEU A 59 11.07 0.24 7.63
C LEU A 59 11.92 1.35 8.24
N ASN A 60 11.30 2.43 8.72
CA ASN A 60 12.00 3.52 9.38
C ASN A 60 12.75 3.02 10.62
N ALA A 61 12.09 2.25 11.49
CA ALA A 61 12.73 1.69 12.67
C ALA A 61 13.91 0.75 12.33
N THR A 62 13.81 0.01 11.22
CA THR A 62 14.89 -0.87 10.74
C THR A 62 16.06 -0.05 10.19
N SER A 63 15.78 1.03 9.47
CA SER A 63 16.80 1.97 8.97
C SER A 63 17.58 2.60 10.12
N ASP A 64 16.88 3.09 11.14
CA ASP A 64 17.50 3.70 12.32
C ASP A 64 18.40 2.69 13.06
N ALA A 65 17.91 1.46 13.24
CA ALA A 65 18.69 0.39 13.86
C ALA A 65 19.94 0.03 13.05
N ALA A 66 19.83 0.00 11.71
CA ALA A 66 20.96 -0.27 10.83
C ALA A 66 22.02 0.84 10.89
N MET A 67 21.60 2.11 10.91
CA MET A 67 22.52 3.24 11.10
C MET A 67 23.22 3.18 12.45
N ALA A 68 22.49 2.93 13.54
CA ALA A 68 23.08 2.79 14.86
C ALA A 68 24.09 1.64 14.94
N ALA A 69 23.79 0.50 14.31
CA ALA A 69 24.71 -0.63 14.24
C ALA A 69 25.98 -0.31 13.43
N GLN A 70 25.84 0.42 12.31
CA GLN A 70 26.97 0.86 11.50
C GLN A 70 27.89 1.81 12.27
N GLU A 71 27.32 2.78 12.98
CA GLU A 71 28.09 3.72 13.80
C GLU A 71 28.84 3.02 14.94
N GLU A 72 28.20 2.07 15.63
CA GLU A 72 28.86 1.31 16.69
C GLU A 72 29.99 0.42 16.15
N ALA A 73 29.79 -0.19 14.99
CA ALA A 73 30.85 -0.94 14.31
C ALA A 73 32.05 -0.04 13.96
N ALA A 74 31.79 1.17 13.46
CA ALA A 74 32.85 2.15 13.17
C ALA A 74 33.61 2.55 14.45
N ARG A 75 32.91 2.84 15.55
CA ARG A 75 33.52 3.12 16.86
C ARG A 75 34.34 1.94 17.39
N ALA A 76 33.83 0.72 17.23
CA ALA A 76 34.56 -0.48 17.62
C ALA A 76 35.85 -0.65 16.81
N ASN A 77 35.82 -0.39 15.50
CA ASN A 77 37.01 -0.42 14.65
C ASN A 77 38.04 0.63 15.09
N GLU A 78 37.60 1.87 15.37
CA GLU A 78 38.48 2.93 15.86
C GLU A 78 39.15 2.53 17.20
N ARG A 79 38.41 1.87 18.10
CA ARG A 79 38.96 1.34 19.35
C ARG A 79 40.02 0.27 19.09
N ILE A 80 39.79 -0.64 18.14
CA ILE A 80 40.75 -1.68 17.76
C ILE A 80 42.03 -1.05 17.19
N ASP A 81 41.89 -0.07 16.30
CA ASP A 81 43.04 0.60 15.67
C ASP A 81 43.89 1.34 16.71
N ASN A 82 43.26 2.04 17.66
CA ASN A 82 43.95 2.71 18.75
C ASN A 82 44.72 1.71 19.64
N ILE A 83 44.12 0.56 19.94
CA ILE A 83 44.79 -0.51 20.70
C ILE A 83 45.98 -1.07 19.91
N ALA A 84 45.81 -1.39 18.63
CA ALA A 84 46.88 -1.90 17.78
C ALA A 84 48.07 -0.93 17.68
N GLN A 85 47.79 0.38 17.57
CA GLN A 85 48.81 1.43 17.60
C GLN A 85 49.53 1.53 18.96
N SER A 86 48.83 1.26 20.07
CA SER A 86 49.46 1.29 21.40
C SER A 86 50.51 0.19 21.60
N TYR A 87 50.43 -0.92 20.87
CA TYR A 87 51.38 -2.03 20.91
C TYR A 87 52.54 -1.91 19.90
N THR A 88 52.44 -0.98 18.96
CA THR A 88 53.49 -0.71 17.96
C THR A 88 54.28 0.57 18.27
N LYS A 89 53.98 1.24 19.37
CA LYS A 89 54.75 2.36 19.95
C LYS A 89 55.77 1.90 20.97
#